data_AF-A0A379YQL6-F1
#
_entry.id   AF-A0A379YQL6-F1
#
_cell.length_a   1.000
_cell.length_b   1.000
_cell.length_c   1.000
_cell.angle_alpha   90.00
_cell.angle_beta   90.00
_cell.angle_gamma   90.00
#
_symmetry.space_group_name_H-M   'P 1'
#
loop_
_entity.id
_entity.type
_entity.pdbx_description
1 polymer ?
#
loop_
_entity_poly.entity_id
_entity_poly.type
_entity_poly.pdbx_seq_one_letter_code
_entity_poly.pdbx_strand_id
1 'polypeptide(L)' 'MPTKHIDKEAWKIIEELTVKATILLNTPVKDSEILKAVIAKGLSVIDDDDLKNIKDRGIK' A
#
# COMPACT_ATOMS: atom_id res chain seq x y z
N MET A 1 -11.68 -9.79 4.94
CA MET A 1 -10.45 -9.59 4.15
C MET A 1 -9.87 -8.22 4.52
N PRO A 2 -8.54 -8.10 4.63
CA PRO A 2 -7.88 -6.82 4.92
C PRO A 2 -8.28 -5.70 3.95
N THR A 3 -8.65 -6.06 2.72
CA THR A 3 -9.20 -5.16 1.70
C THR A 3 -10.48 -4.42 2.12
N LYS A 4 -11.26 -4.94 3.09
CA LYS A 4 -12.43 -4.22 3.65
C LYS A 4 -12.04 -3.07 4.59
N HIS A 5 -10.77 -3.02 5.01
CA HIS A 5 -10.22 -2.00 5.91
C HIS A 5 -9.24 -1.06 5.18
N ILE A 6 -9.07 -1.23 3.86
CA ILE A 6 -8.34 -0.31 3.01
C ILE A 6 -9.39 0.62 2.39
N ASP A 7 -9.25 1.92 2.64
CA ASP A 7 -10.14 2.90 2.02
C ASP A 7 -9.89 3.02 0.50
N LYS A 8 -10.80 3.72 -0.18
CA LYS A 8 -10.74 3.88 -1.64
C LYS A 8 -9.50 4.64 -2.11
N GLU A 9 -8.97 5.56 -1.31
CA GLU A 9 -7.83 6.39 -1.69
C GLU A 9 -6.55 5.58 -1.65
N ALA A 10 -6.32 4.85 -0.56
CA ALA A 10 -5.23 3.90 -0.42
C ALA A 10 -5.29 2.81 -1.49
N TRP A 11 -6.50 2.32 -1.82
CA TRP A 11 -6.66 1.33 -2.88
C TRP A 11 -6.27 1.88 -4.26
N LYS A 12 -6.68 3.11 -4.59
CA LYS A 12 -6.31 3.76 -5.85
C LYS A 12 -4.79 3.89 -6.00
N ILE A 13 -4.07 4.20 -4.91
CA ILE A 13 -2.60 4.26 -4.92
C ILE A 13 -2.00 2.88 -5.24
N ILE A 14 -2.56 1.80 -4.70
CA ILE A 14 -2.13 0.43 -5.03
C ILE A 14 -2.32 0.17 -6.52
N GLU A 15 -3.47 0.52 -7.10
CA GLU A 15 -3.77 0.33 -8.53
C GLU A 15 -2.78 1.10 -9.43
N GLU A 16 -2.49 2.37 -9.08
CA GLU A 16 -1.52 3.19 -9.81
C GLU A 16 -0.10 2.58 -9.76
N LEU A 17 0.30 2.06 -8.60
CA LEU A 17 1.57 1.33 -8.44
C LEU A 17 1.60 0.03 -9.24
N THR A 18 0.48 -0.70 -9.33
CA THR A 18 0.37 -1.91 -10.16
C THR A 18 0.57 -1.60 -11.64
N VAL A 19 -0.07 -0.54 -12.15
CA VAL A 19 0.12 -0.09 -13.54
C VAL A 19 1.59 0.27 -13.78
N LYS A 20 2.18 1.06 -12.88
CA LYS A 20 3.59 1.45 -12.97
C LYS A 20 4.52 0.24 -12.98
N ALA A 21 4.31 -0.72 -12.09
CA ALA A 21 5.13 -1.93 -12.00
C ALA A 21 4.99 -2.81 -13.25
N THR A 22 3.77 -2.94 -13.78
CA THR A 22 3.50 -3.68 -15.02
C THR A 22 4.28 -3.09 -16.20
N ILE A 23 4.29 -1.75 -16.33
CA ILE A 23 5.06 -1.05 -17.37
C ILE A 23 6.56 -1.26 -17.17
N LEU A 24 7.06 -1.08 -15.95
CA LEU A 24 8.50 -1.18 -15.64
C LEU A 24 9.06 -2.60 -15.85
N LEU A 25 8.29 -3.62 -15.48
CA LEU A 25 8.71 -5.03 -15.59
C LEU A 25 8.37 -5.65 -16.94
N ASN A 26 7.57 -4.97 -17.76
CA ASN A 26 7.04 -5.47 -19.03
C ASN A 26 6.31 -6.82 -18.89
N THR A 27 5.67 -7.04 -17.72
CA THR A 27 4.91 -8.25 -17.39
C THR A 27 3.71 -7.90 -16.52
N PRO A 28 2.55 -8.56 -16.67
CA PRO A 28 1.39 -8.30 -15.83
C PRO A 28 1.69 -8.51 -14.33
N VAL A 29 1.39 -7.51 -13.51
CA VAL A 29 1.50 -7.57 -12.05
C VAL A 29 0.11 -7.56 -11.42
N LYS A 30 -0.13 -8.37 -10.38
CA LYS A 30 -1.40 -8.35 -9.64
C LYS A 30 -1.37 -7.32 -8.51
N ASP A 31 -2.50 -6.70 -8.22
CA ASP A 31 -2.63 -5.76 -7.08
C ASP A 31 -2.20 -6.38 -5.75
N SER A 32 -2.48 -7.67 -5.56
CA SER A 32 -2.06 -8.40 -4.36
C SER A 32 -0.54 -8.50 -4.18
N GLU A 33 0.24 -8.44 -5.27
CA GLU A 33 1.70 -8.47 -5.22
C GLU A 33 2.25 -7.10 -4.78
N ILE A 34 1.69 -6.02 -5.32
CA ILE A 34 1.98 -4.66 -4.89
C ILE A 34 1.58 -4.45 -3.44
N LEU A 35 0.39 -4.88 -3.04
CA LEU A 35 -0.07 -4.78 -1.66
C LEU A 35 0.88 -5.49 -0.69
N LYS A 36 1.34 -6.70 -1.03
CA LYS A 36 2.34 -7.43 -0.22
C LYS A 36 3.66 -6.68 -0.13
N ALA A 37 4.15 -6.14 -1.25
CA ALA A 37 5.39 -5.37 -1.28
C ALA A 37 5.30 -4.10 -0.44
N VAL A 38 4.20 -3.36 -0.52
CA VAL A 38 3.96 -2.14 0.26
C VAL A 38 3.88 -2.47 1.75
N ILE A 39 3.12 -3.51 2.15
CA ILE A 39 3.04 -3.95 3.54
C ILE A 39 4.42 -4.37 4.06
N ALA A 40 5.15 -5.19 3.31
CA ALA A 40 6.49 -5.64 3.71
C ALA A 40 7.45 -4.45 3.89
N LYS A 41 7.40 -3.47 2.99
CA LYS A 41 8.20 -2.25 3.12
C LYS A 41 7.78 -1.44 4.34
N GLY A 42 6.48 -1.24 4.56
CA GLY A 42 5.95 -0.56 5.74
C GLY A 42 6.41 -1.21 7.04
N LEU A 43 6.28 -2.54 7.16
CA LEU A 43 6.73 -3.30 8.33
C LEU A 43 8.24 -3.18 8.59
N SER A 44 9.05 -2.90 7.56
CA SER A 44 10.51 -2.74 7.70
C SER A 44 10.94 -1.35 8.18
N VAL A 45 10.06 -0.35 8.11
CA VAL A 45 10.40 1.05 8.42
C VAL A 45 9.50 1.67 9.48
N ILE A 46 8.37 1.06 9.79
CA ILE A 46 7.44 1.55 10.82
C ILE A 46 8.14 1.63 12.17
N ASP A 47 7.98 2.76 12.85
CA ASP A 47 8.58 3.01 14.16
C ASP A 47 7.54 3.38 15.23
N ASP A 48 8.01 3.58 16.46
CA ASP A 48 7.15 3.91 17.60
C ASP A 48 6.37 5.22 17.40
N ASP A 49 6.93 6.19 16.66
CA ASP A 49 6.27 7.47 16.43
C ASP A 49 5.17 7.34 15.36
N ASP A 50 5.39 6.55 14.31
CA ASP A 50 4.33 6.15 13.38
C ASP A 50 3.17 5.45 14.11
N LEU A 51 3.48 4.54 15.05
CA LEU A 51 2.48 3.81 15.83
C LEU A 51 1.67 4.72 16.76
N LYS A 52 2.32 5.68 17.44
CA LYS A 52 1.63 6.66 18.29
C LYS A 52 0.64 7.53 17.50
N ASN A 53 0.94 7.78 16.22
CA ASN A 53 0.14 8.64 15.34
C ASN A 53 -0.95 7.91 14.55
N ILE A 54 -1.22 6.62 14.80
CA ILE A 54 -2.26 5.85 14.08
C ILE A 54 -3.64 6.50 14.20
N LYS A 55 -3.92 7.22 15.29
CA LYS A 55 -5.21 7.90 15.53
C LYS A 55 -5.27 9.31 14.93
N ASP A 56 -4.13 9.88 14.56
CA ASP A 56 -4.02 11.27 14.06
C ASP A 56 -3.97 11.33 12.52
N ARG A 57 -3.76 10.20 11.85
CA ARG A 57 -3.82 10.10 10.38
C ARG A 57 -5.24 9.86 9.90
N GLY A 58 -6.06 10.92 9.94
CA GLY A 58 -7.05 11.10 8.89
C GLY A 58 -6.29 11.36 7.59
N ILE A 59 -6.31 10.41 6.67
CA ILE A 59 -5.83 10.62 5.30
C ILE A 59 -6.59 11.87 4.79
N LYS A 60 -5.84 12.91 4.47
CA LYS A 60 -6.34 14.14 3.85
C LYS A 60 -6.07 14.09 2.36
#